data_AF-A0A9J8CF98-F1
#
_entry.id   AF-A0A9J8CF98-F1
#
_cell.length_a   1.000
_cell.length_b   1.000
_cell.length_c   1.000
_cell.angle_alpha   90.00
_cell.angle_beta   90.00
_cell.angle_gamma   90.00
#
_symmetry.space_group_name_H-M   'P 1'
#
loop_
_entity.id
_entity.type
_entity.pdbx_description
1 polymer ?
#
loop_
_entity_poly.entity_id
_entity_poly.type
_entity_poly.pdbx_seq_one_letter_code
_entity_poly.pdbx_strand_id
1 'polypeptide(L)'
;MTIYLLRCTCGNCHRMPTESENLCCQEVQQVIRRIQQIPVPPICMILHPGFEANCLNPYTLQNIHNIYRSDYGPLRRRTREEQFRHLAYRSFVSWCWGFLGRHVRVVIPSCVVSRIRQEFPDLAGCYVGFRPPLD
;
A
#
# COMPACT_ATOMS: atom_id res chain seq x y z
N MET A 1 -17.52 -2.37 24.46
CA MET A 1 -17.14 -2.96 23.16
C MET A 1 -17.08 -1.82 22.15
N THR A 2 -15.91 -1.20 21.97
CA THR A 2 -15.77 0.01 21.15
C THR A 2 -15.86 -0.39 19.68
N ILE A 3 -16.97 -0.04 19.02
CA ILE A 3 -17.10 -0.19 17.57
C ILE A 3 -16.28 0.95 16.94
N TYR A 4 -14.99 0.68 16.67
CA TYR A 4 -14.14 1.60 15.91
C TYR A 4 -14.69 1.74 14.48
N LEU A 5 -15.15 2.94 14.12
CA LEU A 5 -15.79 3.24 12.84
C LEU A 5 -14.74 3.56 11.76
N LEU A 6 -14.84 2.90 10.62
CA LEU A 6 -14.06 3.24 9.42
C LEU A 6 -14.67 4.50 8.77
N ARG A 7 -13.93 5.60 8.73
CA ARG A 7 -14.36 6.84 8.08
C ARG A 7 -14.06 6.83 6.57
N CYS A 8 -14.76 5.99 5.83
CA CYS A 8 -14.59 5.89 4.38
C CYS A 8 -15.38 6.98 3.62
N THR A 9 -14.69 7.72 2.74
CA THR A 9 -15.31 8.67 1.79
C THR A 9 -15.04 8.32 0.33
N CYS A 10 -14.14 7.37 0.06
CA CYS A 10 -13.80 6.94 -1.30
C CYS A 10 -14.62 5.73 -1.82
N GLY A 11 -15.48 5.15 -0.98
CA GLY A 11 -16.34 4.00 -1.29
C GLY A 11 -15.64 2.63 -1.32
N ASN A 12 -14.32 2.55 -1.18
CA ASN A 12 -13.55 1.30 -1.41
C ASN A 12 -12.72 0.82 -0.20
N CYS A 13 -12.81 1.50 0.95
CA CYS A 13 -12.09 1.06 2.15
C CYS A 13 -12.80 -0.11 2.82
N HIS A 14 -12.01 -1.01 3.41
CA HIS A 14 -12.46 -2.13 4.22
C HIS A 14 -12.00 -1.97 5.68
N ARG A 15 -12.66 -2.66 6.62
CA ARG A 15 -12.23 -2.61 8.01
C ARG A 15 -10.90 -3.35 8.18
N MET A 16 -9.94 -2.69 8.81
CA MET A 16 -8.61 -3.23 9.13
C MET A 16 -8.54 -3.68 10.60
N PRO A 17 -7.57 -4.52 10.97
CA PRO A 17 -7.46 -5.05 12.33
C PRO A 17 -7.29 -3.98 13.42
N THR A 18 -6.62 -2.87 13.10
CA THR A 18 -6.40 -1.75 14.03
C THR A 18 -7.10 -0.48 13.58
N GLU A 19 -7.42 0.40 14.53
CA GLU A 19 -8.00 1.72 14.25
C GLU A 19 -7.07 2.58 13.40
N SER A 20 -5.77 2.56 13.70
CA SER A 20 -4.76 3.29 12.92
C SER A 20 -4.74 2.90 11.45
N GLU A 21 -5.10 1.66 11.11
CA GLU A 21 -5.15 1.16 9.73
C GLU A 21 -6.48 1.45 9.02
N ASN A 22 -7.51 1.93 9.73
CA ASN A 22 -8.80 2.33 9.16
C ASN A 22 -8.74 3.72 8.48
N LEU A 23 -7.73 3.90 7.62
CA LEU A 23 -7.41 5.17 6.98
C LEU A 23 -7.95 5.22 5.55
N CYS A 24 -8.73 6.24 5.21
CA CYS A 24 -9.20 6.47 3.84
C CYS A 24 -8.11 7.14 2.98
N CYS A 25 -8.07 6.83 1.67
CA CYS A 25 -7.14 7.49 0.76
C CYS A 25 -7.39 8.99 0.60
N GLN A 26 -8.58 9.46 0.98
CA GLN A 26 -8.99 10.86 1.00
C GLN A 26 -8.65 11.57 2.32
N GLU A 27 -7.98 10.90 3.26
CA GLU A 27 -7.50 11.49 4.52
C GLU A 27 -5.97 11.71 4.53
N VAL A 28 -5.27 11.26 3.48
CA VAL A 28 -3.81 11.28 3.41
C VAL A 28 -3.34 12.27 2.35
N GLN A 29 -2.77 13.40 2.78
CA GLN A 29 -2.42 14.50 1.87
C GLN A 29 -1.52 14.06 0.71
N GLN A 30 -0.54 13.20 0.96
CA GLN A 30 0.38 12.68 -0.06
C GLN A 30 -0.35 11.85 -1.11
N VAL A 31 -1.36 11.09 -0.70
CA VAL A 31 -2.20 10.27 -1.58
C VAL A 31 -3.16 11.16 -2.36
N ILE A 32 -3.80 12.14 -1.71
CA ILE A 32 -4.68 13.14 -2.35
C ILE A 32 -3.93 13.90 -3.44
N ARG A 33 -2.68 14.33 -3.18
CA ARG A 33 -1.84 15.00 -4.19
C ARG A 33 -1.67 14.14 -5.45
N ARG A 34 -1.47 12.83 -5.31
CA ARG A 34 -1.36 11.92 -6.46
C ARG A 34 -2.70 11.74 -7.18
N ILE A 35 -3.81 11.61 -6.44
CA ILE A 35 -5.15 11.55 -7.03
C ILE A 35 -5.44 12.79 -7.89
N GLN A 36 -5.03 13.98 -7.42
CA GLN A 36 -5.27 15.27 -8.06
C GLN A 36 -4.29 15.59 -9.21
N GLN A 37 -3.30 14.73 -9.50
CA GLN A 37 -2.30 14.98 -10.55
C GLN A 37 -2.78 14.75 -11.98
N ILE A 38 -4.04 14.36 -12.17
CA ILE A 38 -4.61 14.09 -13.49
C ILE A 38 -5.83 14.98 -13.76
N PRO A 39 -6.18 15.27 -15.03
CA PRO A 39 -7.26 16.19 -15.37
C PRO A 39 -8.63 15.82 -14.81
N VAL A 40 -8.90 14.52 -14.65
CA VAL A 40 -10.14 13.99 -14.07
C VAL A 40 -9.77 13.11 -12.86
N PRO A 41 -9.63 13.72 -11.65
CA PRO A 41 -9.25 12.97 -10.45
C PRO A 41 -10.30 11.92 -10.07
N PRO A 42 -9.89 10.66 -9.80
CA PRO A 42 -10.83 9.65 -9.34
C PRO A 42 -11.21 9.84 -7.88
N ILE A 43 -12.37 9.30 -7.49
CA ILE A 43 -12.83 9.33 -6.09
C ILE A 43 -11.98 8.44 -5.15
N CYS A 44 -11.24 7.47 -5.70
CA CYS A 44 -10.38 6.58 -4.93
C CYS A 44 -9.02 6.40 -5.61
N MET A 45 -7.96 6.28 -4.81
CA MET A 45 -6.60 6.03 -5.29
C MET A 45 -6.49 4.75 -6.13
N ILE A 46 -7.25 3.70 -5.79
CA ILE A 46 -7.18 2.42 -6.53
C ILE A 46 -7.70 2.53 -7.98
N LEU A 47 -8.44 3.60 -8.28
CA LEU A 47 -8.97 3.90 -9.62
C LEU A 47 -8.04 4.83 -10.40
N HIS A 48 -6.96 5.34 -9.79
CA HIS A 48 -5.98 6.15 -10.49
C HIS A 48 -5.24 5.26 -11.50
N PRO A 49 -5.08 5.67 -12.78
CA PRO A 49 -4.45 4.83 -13.81
C PRO A 49 -3.02 4.43 -13.47
N GLY A 50 -2.29 5.30 -12.76
CA GLY A 50 -0.97 5.00 -12.23
C GLY A 50 -0.95 3.90 -11.14
N PHE A 51 -2.07 3.57 -10.51
CA PHE A 51 -2.09 2.59 -9.41
C PHE A 51 -1.70 1.19 -9.89
N GLU A 52 -2.30 0.72 -10.99
CA GLU A 52 -1.97 -0.58 -11.56
C GLU A 52 -0.50 -0.64 -11.99
N ALA A 53 -0.05 0.35 -12.75
CA ALA A 53 1.31 0.42 -13.27
C ALA A 53 2.38 0.42 -12.15
N ASN A 54 2.11 1.12 -11.03
CA ASN A 54 3.08 1.24 -9.94
C ASN A 54 2.97 0.12 -8.90
N CYS A 55 1.78 -0.43 -8.66
CA CYS A 55 1.54 -1.29 -7.49
C CYS A 55 1.14 -2.73 -7.84
N LEU A 56 0.51 -2.96 -8.99
CA LEU A 56 -0.09 -4.26 -9.31
C LEU A 56 0.58 -4.95 -10.52
N ASN A 57 1.21 -4.20 -11.42
CA ASN A 57 1.84 -4.78 -12.60
C ASN A 57 3.03 -5.68 -12.19
N PRO A 58 2.97 -6.99 -12.49
CA PRO A 58 3.99 -7.95 -12.05
C PRO A 58 5.37 -7.70 -12.69
N TYR A 59 5.42 -7.13 -13.91
CA TYR A 59 6.68 -6.78 -14.57
C TYR A 59 7.35 -5.57 -13.91
N THR A 60 6.56 -4.57 -13.51
CA THR A 60 7.06 -3.46 -12.70
C THR A 60 7.60 -3.97 -11.37
N LEU A 61 6.85 -4.83 -10.67
CA LEU A 61 7.28 -5.38 -9.38
C LEU A 61 8.53 -6.27 -9.51
N GLN A 62 8.68 -7.00 -10.61
CA GLN A 62 9.89 -7.77 -10.90
C GLN A 62 11.10 -6.85 -11.11
N ASN A 63 10.94 -5.74 -11.82
CA ASN A 63 12.01 -4.76 -11.96
C ASN A 63 12.37 -4.11 -10.61
N ILE A 64 11.37 -3.72 -9.81
CA ILE A 64 11.59 -3.19 -8.45
C ILE A 64 12.31 -4.23 -7.58
N HIS A 65 11.99 -5.52 -7.70
CA HIS A 65 12.68 -6.58 -6.98
C HIS A 65 14.17 -6.64 -7.33
N ASN A 66 14.52 -6.54 -8.62
CA ASN A 66 15.91 -6.57 -9.08
C ASN A 66 16.71 -5.37 -8.52
N ILE A 67 16.13 -4.17 -8.56
CA ILE A 67 16.72 -2.95 -7.98
C ILE A 67 16.89 -3.13 -6.47
N TYR A 68 15.83 -3.54 -5.77
CA TYR A 68 15.88 -3.78 -4.33
C TYR A 68 16.98 -4.78 -3.95
N ARG A 69 17.12 -5.87 -4.72
CA ARG A 69 18.14 -6.90 -4.48
C ARG A 69 19.54 -6.35 -4.63
N SER A 70 19.76 -5.46 -5.60
CA SER A 70 21.05 -4.79 -5.80
C SER A 70 21.40 -3.90 -4.61
N ASP A 71 20.45 -3.12 -4.11
CA ASP A 71 20.69 -2.12 -3.08
C ASP A 71 20.74 -2.69 -1.66
N TYR A 72 19.92 -3.71 -1.37
CA TYR A 72 19.67 -4.21 -0.01
C TYR A 72 19.91 -5.71 0.16
N GLY A 73 20.24 -6.43 -0.93
CA GLY A 73 20.34 -7.87 -0.92
C GLY A 73 18.98 -8.60 -1.02
N PRO A 74 18.97 -9.94 -0.87
CA PRO A 74 17.80 -10.75 -1.16
C PRO A 74 16.62 -10.49 -0.21
N LEU A 75 15.42 -10.41 -0.78
CA LEU A 75 14.17 -10.36 -0.02
C LEU A 75 13.90 -11.69 0.68
N ARG A 76 13.95 -11.69 2.01
CA ARG A 76 13.63 -12.86 2.84
C ARG A 76 12.11 -13.02 3.02
N ARG A 77 11.43 -13.44 1.96
CA ARG A 77 9.99 -13.78 1.92
C ARG A 77 9.80 -15.15 1.26
N ARG A 78 8.81 -15.91 1.72
CA ARG A 78 8.67 -17.34 1.41
C ARG A 78 8.13 -17.57 0.00
N THR A 79 7.17 -16.76 -0.43
CA THR A 79 6.47 -16.93 -1.71
C THR A 79 6.64 -15.72 -2.61
N ARG A 80 6.40 -15.91 -3.91
CA ARG A 80 6.35 -14.81 -4.89
C ARG A 80 5.30 -13.78 -4.51
N GLU A 81 4.12 -14.21 -4.05
CA GLU A 81 3.05 -13.29 -3.66
C GLU A 81 3.37 -12.49 -2.40
N GLU A 82 4.07 -13.07 -1.42
CA GLU A 82 4.59 -12.31 -0.28
C GLU A 82 5.60 -11.25 -0.71
N GLN A 83 6.47 -11.58 -1.67
CA GLN A 83 7.46 -10.64 -2.23
C GLN A 83 6.75 -9.51 -2.98
N PHE A 84 5.83 -9.84 -3.88
CA PHE A 84 5.10 -8.87 -4.70
C PHE A 84 4.21 -7.98 -3.86
N ARG A 85 3.47 -8.53 -2.88
CA ARG A 85 2.71 -7.75 -1.90
C ARG A 85 3.59 -6.77 -1.13
N HIS A 86 4.75 -7.23 -0.65
CA HIS A 86 5.69 -6.36 0.07
C HIS A 86 6.23 -5.23 -0.82
N LEU A 87 6.61 -5.55 -2.05
CA LEU A 87 7.12 -4.58 -3.02
C LEU A 87 6.03 -3.59 -3.48
N ALA A 88 4.79 -4.05 -3.64
CA ALA A 88 3.64 -3.21 -3.95
C ALA A 88 3.41 -2.15 -2.86
N TYR A 89 3.45 -2.55 -1.58
CA TYR A 89 3.37 -1.60 -0.47
C TYR A 89 4.52 -0.58 -0.50
N ARG A 90 5.75 -1.03 -0.73
CA ARG A 90 6.91 -0.13 -0.83
C ARG A 90 6.81 0.81 -2.02
N SER A 91 6.38 0.31 -3.18
CA SER A 91 6.19 1.08 -4.39
C SER A 91 5.14 2.17 -4.19
N PHE A 92 3.98 1.82 -3.60
CA PHE A 92 2.93 2.77 -3.27
C PHE A 92 3.43 3.90 -2.35
N VAL A 93 4.16 3.52 -1.30
CA VAL A 93 4.74 4.49 -0.36
C VAL A 93 5.78 5.38 -1.06
N SER A 94 6.67 4.80 -1.85
CA SER A 94 7.66 5.56 -2.63
C SER A 94 6.99 6.51 -3.62
N TRP A 95 5.89 6.09 -4.24
CA TRP A 95 5.17 6.91 -5.20
C TRP A 95 4.51 8.12 -4.50
N CYS A 96 3.85 7.93 -3.37
CA CYS A 96 3.14 9.03 -2.70
C CYS A 96 4.06 9.93 -1.85
N TRP A 97 5.05 9.38 -1.14
CA TRP A 97 5.91 10.13 -0.21
C TRP A 97 7.32 10.40 -0.75
N GLY A 98 7.75 9.73 -1.82
CA GLY A 98 9.14 9.75 -2.25
C GLY A 98 10.03 8.90 -1.32
N PHE A 99 11.25 9.35 -1.09
CA PHE A 99 12.18 8.66 -0.21
C PHE A 99 11.82 8.86 1.27
N LEU A 100 11.58 7.76 1.98
CA LEU A 100 11.41 7.74 3.43
C LEU A 100 12.65 7.10 4.08
N GLY A 101 13.18 7.74 5.12
CA GLY A 101 14.29 7.18 5.89
C GLY A 101 13.93 5.85 6.58
N ARG A 102 14.96 5.08 6.98
CA ARG A 102 14.82 3.72 7.52
C ARG A 102 13.85 3.59 8.69
N HIS A 103 13.66 4.64 9.48
CA HIS A 103 12.84 4.64 10.70
C HIS A 103 11.45 5.27 10.48
N VAL A 104 11.20 5.87 9.32
CA VAL A 104 9.88 6.44 9.03
C VAL A 104 8.96 5.35 8.53
N ARG A 105 7.80 5.22 9.17
CA ARG A 105 6.73 4.31 8.77
C ARG A 105 5.46 5.13 8.58
N VAL A 106 4.76 4.88 7.48
CA VAL A 106 3.48 5.52 7.17
C VAL A 106 2.42 4.44 7.00
N VAL A 107 1.20 4.75 7.42
CA VAL A 107 0.05 3.87 7.22
C VAL A 107 -0.44 4.01 5.78
N ILE A 108 -0.62 2.87 5.11
CA ILE A 108 -1.20 2.82 3.76
C ILE A 108 -2.74 2.81 3.89
N PRO A 109 -3.47 3.57 3.06
CA PRO A 109 -4.94 3.56 3.09
C PRO A 109 -5.54 2.16 2.92
N SER A 110 -6.64 1.91 3.62
CA SER A 110 -7.31 0.61 3.65
C SER A 110 -7.72 0.12 2.26
N CYS A 111 -8.26 0.99 1.40
CA CYS A 111 -8.63 0.63 0.03
C CYS A 111 -7.42 0.10 -0.78
N VAL A 112 -6.25 0.71 -0.58
CA VAL A 112 -5.00 0.30 -1.24
C VAL A 112 -4.50 -1.03 -0.69
N VAL A 113 -4.46 -1.18 0.64
CA VAL A 113 -4.06 -2.44 1.27
C VAL A 113 -4.94 -3.60 0.80
N SER A 114 -6.26 -3.37 0.79
CA SER A 114 -7.25 -4.37 0.39
C SER A 114 -7.07 -4.77 -1.08
N ARG A 115 -6.93 -3.79 -1.99
CA ARG A 115 -6.74 -4.07 -3.42
C ARG A 115 -5.43 -4.82 -3.71
N ILE A 116 -4.34 -4.48 -3.02
CA ILE A 116 -3.05 -5.19 -3.14
C ILE A 116 -3.17 -6.63 -2.60
N ARG A 117 -3.87 -6.85 -1.48
CA ARG A 117 -4.09 -8.21 -0.94
C ARG A 117 -4.97 -9.06 -1.83
N GLN A 118 -5.91 -8.45 -2.56
CA GLN A 118 -6.70 -9.16 -3.57
C GLN A 118 -5.83 -9.61 -4.76
N GLU A 119 -4.89 -8.76 -5.20
CA GLU A 119 -3.99 -9.09 -6.31
C GLU A 119 -2.95 -10.15 -5.91
N PHE A 120 -2.37 -10.00 -4.72
CA PHE A 120 -1.33 -10.88 -4.19
C PHE A 120 -1.81 -11.46 -2.85
N PRO A 121 -2.63 -12.52 -2.86
CA PRO A 121 -3.24 -13.06 -1.67
C PRO A 121 -2.26 -13.81 -0.77
N ASP A 122 -2.58 -13.88 0.51
CA ASP A 122 -2.04 -14.87 1.44
C ASP A 122 -3.07 -15.99 1.56
N LEU A 123 -2.72 -17.21 1.16
CA LEU A 123 -3.65 -18.34 1.18
C LEU A 123 -4.11 -18.72 2.59
N ALA A 124 -3.32 -18.41 3.61
CA ALA A 124 -3.70 -18.60 5.01
C ALA A 124 -4.48 -17.41 5.59
N GLY A 125 -4.57 -16.28 4.86
CA GLY A 125 -5.19 -15.04 5.34
C GLY A 125 -4.44 -14.33 6.47
N CYS A 126 -3.24 -14.82 6.82
CA CYS A 126 -2.47 -14.32 7.96
C CYS A 126 -1.62 -13.10 7.58
N TYR A 127 -2.25 -11.93 7.51
CA TYR A 127 -1.51 -10.69 7.25
C TYR A 127 -0.96 -10.07 8.53
N VAL A 128 0.33 -9.74 8.52
CA VAL A 128 0.91 -8.83 9.50
C VAL A 128 0.44 -7.41 9.18
N GLY A 129 -0.25 -6.77 10.13
CA GLY A 129 -0.67 -5.37 10.03
C GLY A 129 0.50 -4.38 10.14
N PHE A 130 0.16 -3.10 10.19
CA PHE A 130 1.12 -2.01 10.40
C PHE A 130 1.92 -2.22 11.69
N ARG A 131 3.25 -2.07 11.59
CA ARG A 131 4.15 -2.06 12.75
C ARG A 131 4.71 -0.64 12.88
N PRO A 132 4.50 0.05 14.02
CA PRO A 132 5.12 1.34 14.25
C PRO A 132 6.66 1.20 14.23
N PRO A 133 7.40 2.31 14.03
CA PRO A 133 8.83 2.32 14.27
C PRO A 133 9.14 1.75 15.66
N LEU A 134 10.19 0.94 15.77
CA LEU A 134 10.72 0.58 17.08
C LEU A 134 11.40 1.83 17.62
N ASP A 135 10.99 2.27 18.82
CA ASP A 135 11.66 3.33 19.58
C ASP A 135 13.14 2.97 19.84
#